data_AF-M3AT98-F1
#
_entry.id   AF-M3AT98-F1
#
_cell.length_a   1.000
_cell.length_b   1.000
_cell.length_c   1.000
_cell.angle_alpha   90.00
_cell.angle_beta   90.00
_cell.angle_gamma   90.00
#
_symmetry.space_group_name_H-M   'P 1'
#
loop_
_entity.id
_entity.type
_entity.pdbx_description
1 polymer ?
#
loop_
_entity_poly.entity_id
_entity_poly.type
_entity_poly.pdbx_seq_one_letter_code
_entity_poly.pdbx_strand_id
1 'polypeptide(L)'
;MVLAVCTATAALLVPLEVRTPTAWCGTAATVAVALTSSEAARRGRVINSLRRRCAEQEAALRHQLAQQDAATARLASELLPKAVEMLQRGAFVDEVVRAVAPSPSDNSPYAAEHRKVIRFVVEAVQAEEGLRDSAHRAFVNIARRVQAIVHQQATDLREMEDRHGNTPEVFSDLLHLDHGTALIGRLADSIAVLGGSRPGRQWKNPIPLYNVLRGAMSRIMDYRRVDLHSVADVAITGPGVEPVIHAAAELLDNATRYSPPETRVHLTAVEIQSGVAIEIEDAGVGLTDEHRRRTDRVLEMADRGFDLDDLGETPRLGLAVVSRLAKNYGFRVSLRPSAYGGVRAVLIVPGDLVTASATPGGEIARAATLPPPKVRKKPGRPLPDPPPAMETPAVGTHTANGLPQRRRRALGMAARAAAVAPTAAETAPRTEPESEPTQPGLWLAAFTSALKGDAPAGDRGQTSDDPSDEKE
;
A
#
# COMPACT_ATOMS: atom_id res chain seq x y z
N MET A 1 -23.87 90.43 -13.37
CA MET A 1 -23.21 91.71 -13.05
C MET A 1 -22.75 92.43 -14.32
N VAL A 2 -21.78 91.90 -15.08
CA VAL A 2 -21.26 92.56 -16.29
C VAL A 2 -22.35 92.88 -17.34
N LEU A 3 -23.25 91.92 -17.63
CA LEU A 3 -24.29 92.09 -18.65
C LEU A 3 -25.34 93.18 -18.29
N ALA A 4 -25.64 93.34 -17.00
CA ALA A 4 -26.54 94.38 -16.49
C ALA A 4 -25.91 95.79 -16.56
N VAL A 5 -24.58 95.87 -16.38
CA VAL A 5 -23.81 97.12 -16.53
C VAL A 5 -23.71 97.49 -18.02
N CYS A 6 -23.51 96.52 -18.91
CA CYS A 6 -23.51 96.73 -20.35
C CYS A 6 -24.87 97.19 -20.88
N THR A 7 -25.98 96.66 -20.36
CA THR A 7 -27.34 97.09 -20.78
C THR A 7 -27.68 98.48 -20.25
N ALA A 8 -27.29 98.83 -19.03
CA ALA A 8 -27.44 100.17 -18.48
C ALA A 8 -26.61 101.22 -19.24
N THR A 9 -25.36 100.90 -19.58
CA THR A 9 -24.48 101.80 -20.36
C THR A 9 -24.95 101.95 -21.81
N ALA A 10 -25.38 100.86 -22.46
CA ALA A 10 -25.96 100.93 -23.81
C ALA A 10 -27.25 101.77 -23.85
N ALA A 11 -28.13 101.66 -22.85
CA ALA A 11 -29.36 102.45 -22.76
C ALA A 11 -29.10 103.96 -22.55
N LEU A 12 -27.96 104.34 -21.94
CA LEU A 12 -27.55 105.74 -21.76
C LEU A 12 -26.95 106.37 -23.02
N LEU A 13 -26.33 105.57 -23.89
CA LEU A 13 -25.64 106.01 -25.12
C LEU A 13 -26.56 106.17 -26.35
N VAL A 14 -27.81 105.73 -26.29
CA VAL A 14 -28.79 105.72 -27.41
C VAL A 14 -29.77 106.91 -27.34
N PRO A 15 -30.27 107.45 -28.48
CA PRO A 15 -31.26 108.55 -28.54
C PRO A 15 -32.57 108.27 -27.78
N LEU A 16 -33.22 109.32 -27.26
CA LEU A 16 -34.39 109.23 -26.36
C LEU A 16 -35.54 108.35 -26.88
N GLU A 17 -35.75 108.33 -28.21
CA GLU A 17 -36.83 107.56 -28.86
C GLU A 17 -36.64 106.03 -28.82
N VAL A 18 -35.41 105.55 -28.63
CA VAL A 18 -35.07 104.11 -28.70
C VAL A 18 -34.64 103.55 -27.33
N ARG A 19 -34.54 104.38 -26.28
CA ARG A 19 -34.07 103.95 -24.95
C ARG A 19 -34.94 102.87 -24.31
N THR A 20 -36.26 103.02 -24.38
CA THR A 20 -37.22 102.09 -23.77
C THR A 20 -37.15 100.68 -24.37
N PRO A 21 -37.14 100.45 -25.71
CA PRO A 21 -36.97 99.11 -26.25
C PRO A 21 -35.58 98.51 -25.96
N THR A 22 -34.49 99.30 -26.00
CA THR A 22 -33.16 98.77 -25.61
C THR A 22 -33.08 98.34 -24.15
N ALA A 23 -33.74 99.08 -23.25
CA ALA A 23 -33.80 98.71 -21.83
C ALA A 23 -34.58 97.40 -21.64
N TRP A 24 -35.76 97.25 -22.27
CA TRP A 24 -36.55 96.01 -22.20
C TRP A 24 -35.84 94.79 -22.80
N CYS A 25 -35.19 94.94 -23.96
CA CYS A 25 -34.41 93.85 -24.56
C CYS A 25 -33.20 93.49 -23.68
N GLY A 26 -32.52 94.49 -23.10
CA GLY A 26 -31.39 94.29 -22.20
C GLY A 26 -31.75 93.60 -20.89
N THR A 27 -32.88 93.97 -20.27
CA THR A 27 -33.38 93.30 -19.06
C THR A 27 -33.83 91.88 -19.37
N ALA A 28 -34.56 91.64 -20.46
CA ALA A 28 -34.97 90.31 -20.89
C ALA A 28 -33.76 89.39 -21.13
N ALA A 29 -32.73 89.87 -21.81
CA ALA A 29 -31.48 89.13 -22.01
C ALA A 29 -30.76 88.84 -20.68
N THR A 30 -30.72 89.81 -19.77
CA THR A 30 -30.10 89.64 -18.44
C THR A 30 -30.84 88.58 -17.60
N VAL A 31 -32.17 88.57 -17.63
CA VAL A 31 -32.99 87.57 -16.94
C VAL A 31 -32.80 86.18 -17.56
N ALA A 32 -32.77 86.06 -18.89
CA ALA A 32 -32.52 84.79 -19.58
C ALA A 32 -31.13 84.22 -19.22
N VAL A 33 -30.10 85.05 -19.17
CA VAL A 33 -28.74 84.65 -18.76
C VAL A 33 -28.71 84.26 -17.28
N ALA A 34 -29.40 85.00 -16.41
CA ALA A 34 -29.47 84.67 -14.98
C ALA A 34 -30.18 83.32 -14.75
N LEU A 35 -31.30 83.07 -15.42
CA LEU A 35 -32.05 81.81 -15.33
C LEU A 35 -31.21 80.62 -15.83
N THR A 36 -30.59 80.74 -17.01
CA THR A 36 -29.72 79.69 -17.57
C THR A 36 -28.49 79.44 -16.70
N SER A 37 -27.86 80.49 -16.17
CA SER A 37 -26.74 80.36 -15.23
C SER A 37 -27.16 79.70 -13.92
N SER A 38 -28.35 80.04 -13.40
CA SER A 38 -28.88 79.45 -12.16
C SER A 38 -29.22 77.98 -12.31
N GLU A 39 -29.81 77.59 -13.45
CA GLU A 39 -30.13 76.19 -13.77
C GLU A 39 -28.85 75.40 -14.08
N ALA A 40 -27.87 75.99 -14.76
CA ALA A 40 -26.55 75.39 -14.94
C ALA A 40 -25.84 75.16 -13.60
N ALA A 41 -25.90 76.13 -12.67
CA ALA A 41 -25.35 75.99 -11.32
C ALA A 41 -26.11 74.94 -10.49
N ARG A 42 -27.44 74.86 -10.63
CA ARG A 42 -28.28 73.83 -9.98
C ARG A 42 -27.93 72.43 -10.49
N ARG A 43 -27.88 72.23 -11.82
CA ARG A 43 -27.46 70.96 -12.44
C ARG A 43 -26.02 70.60 -12.06
N GLY A 44 -25.11 71.57 -12.04
CA GLY A 44 -23.74 71.38 -11.58
C GLY A 44 -23.66 70.89 -10.14
N ARG A 45 -24.46 71.46 -9.22
CA ARG A 45 -24.56 70.98 -7.83
C ARG A 45 -25.08 69.56 -7.74
N VAL A 46 -26.13 69.21 -8.50
CA VAL A 46 -26.70 67.85 -8.54
C VAL A 46 -25.67 66.85 -9.07
N ILE A 47 -25.02 67.15 -10.21
CA ILE A 47 -23.98 66.29 -10.81
C ILE A 47 -22.82 66.08 -9.83
N ASN A 48 -22.36 67.14 -9.16
CA ASN A 48 -21.29 67.03 -8.17
C ASN A 48 -21.69 66.17 -6.97
N SER A 49 -22.95 66.28 -6.50
CA SER A 49 -23.45 65.42 -5.42
C SER A 49 -23.53 63.94 -5.82
N LEU A 50 -23.96 63.65 -7.05
CA LEU A 50 -24.00 62.28 -7.58
C LEU A 50 -22.59 61.71 -7.77
N ARG A 51 -21.65 62.50 -8.32
CA ARG A 51 -20.24 62.09 -8.47
C ARG A 51 -19.60 61.75 -7.14
N ARG A 52 -19.85 62.53 -6.09
CA ARG A 52 -19.35 62.25 -4.73
C ARG A 52 -19.91 60.92 -4.20
N ARG A 53 -21.23 60.71 -4.31
CA ARG A 53 -21.86 59.43 -3.90
C ARG A 53 -21.31 58.23 -4.66
N CYS A 54 -21.14 58.34 -5.99
CA CYS A 54 -20.54 57.26 -6.79
C CYS A 54 -19.09 57.00 -6.38
N ALA A 55 -18.27 58.04 -6.16
CA ALA A 55 -16.89 57.88 -5.71
C ALA A 55 -16.79 57.25 -4.32
N GLU A 56 -17.68 57.63 -3.39
CA GLU A 56 -17.77 57.05 -2.05
C GLU A 56 -18.18 55.56 -2.11
N GLN A 57 -19.18 55.21 -2.93
CA GLN A 57 -19.58 53.82 -3.14
C GLN A 57 -18.47 52.98 -3.77
N GLU A 58 -17.80 53.51 -4.80
CA GLU A 58 -16.71 52.83 -5.48
C GLU A 58 -15.51 52.62 -4.53
N ALA A 59 -15.18 53.62 -3.70
CA ALA A 59 -14.14 53.48 -2.68
C ALA A 59 -14.51 52.44 -1.63
N ALA A 60 -15.76 52.40 -1.17
CA ALA A 60 -16.24 51.40 -0.20
C ALA A 60 -16.16 49.97 -0.78
N LEU A 61 -16.61 49.77 -2.02
CA LEU A 61 -16.52 48.47 -2.70
C LEU A 61 -15.08 48.03 -2.92
N ARG A 62 -14.20 48.94 -3.37
CA ARG A 62 -12.76 48.64 -3.51
C ARG A 62 -12.13 48.24 -2.17
N HIS A 63 -12.53 48.92 -1.09
CA HIS A 63 -12.03 48.58 0.24
C HIS A 63 -12.52 47.20 0.70
N GLN A 64 -13.79 46.87 0.48
CA GLN A 64 -14.33 45.55 0.80
C GLN A 64 -13.64 44.42 0.00
N LEU A 65 -13.41 44.64 -1.31
CA LEU A 65 -12.68 43.68 -2.14
C LEU A 65 -11.25 43.49 -1.64
N ALA A 66 -10.53 44.57 -1.34
CA ALA A 66 -9.17 44.48 -0.81
C ALA A 66 -9.12 43.75 0.55
N GLN A 67 -10.13 43.95 1.42
CA GLN A 67 -10.26 43.22 2.67
C GLN A 67 -10.53 41.72 2.45
N GLN A 68 -11.40 41.38 1.50
CA GLN A 68 -11.68 40.01 1.13
C GLN A 68 -10.44 39.31 0.59
N ASP A 69 -9.73 39.94 -0.35
CA ASP A 69 -8.49 39.40 -0.94
C ASP A 69 -7.43 39.15 0.13
N ALA A 70 -7.23 40.11 1.04
CA ALA A 70 -6.30 39.95 2.16
C ALA A 70 -6.72 38.80 3.10
N ALA A 71 -8.01 38.65 3.38
CA ALA A 71 -8.53 37.61 4.25
C ALA A 71 -8.42 36.21 3.59
N THR A 72 -8.69 36.10 2.28
CA THR A 72 -8.52 34.85 1.52
C THR A 72 -7.03 34.49 1.40
N ALA A 73 -6.16 35.45 1.11
CA ALA A 73 -4.72 35.23 1.05
C ALA A 73 -4.18 34.72 2.39
N ARG A 74 -4.65 35.28 3.51
CA ARG A 74 -4.31 34.84 4.86
C ARG A 74 -4.82 33.44 5.17
N LEU A 75 -6.07 33.13 4.78
CA LEU A 75 -6.63 31.79 4.94
C LEU A 75 -5.77 30.74 4.21
N ALA A 76 -5.45 30.99 2.94
CA ALA A 76 -4.70 30.07 2.10
C ALA A 76 -3.21 29.94 2.50
N SER A 77 -2.57 31.05 2.86
CA SER A 77 -1.11 31.09 3.03
C SER A 77 -0.66 30.90 4.48
N GLU A 78 -1.51 31.18 5.46
CA GLU A 78 -1.16 31.11 6.88
C GLU A 78 -2.03 30.12 7.64
N LEU A 79 -3.36 30.27 7.58
CA LEU A 79 -4.26 29.54 8.46
C LEU A 79 -4.38 28.07 8.08
N LEU A 80 -4.63 27.75 6.81
CA LEU A 80 -4.75 26.35 6.37
C LEU A 80 -3.45 25.56 6.58
N PRO A 81 -2.25 26.05 6.18
CA PRO A 81 -1.01 25.34 6.45
C PRO A 81 -0.77 25.10 7.93
N LYS A 82 -1.03 26.11 8.78
CA LYS A 82 -0.89 25.97 10.24
C LYS A 82 -1.88 24.96 10.82
N ALA A 83 -3.12 24.94 10.33
CA ALA A 83 -4.12 23.96 10.76
C ALA A 83 -3.71 22.53 10.42
N VAL A 84 -3.23 22.30 9.20
CA VAL A 84 -2.71 21.00 8.76
C VAL A 84 -1.47 20.59 9.56
N GLU A 85 -0.54 21.50 9.80
CA GLU A 85 0.67 21.23 10.60
C GLU A 85 0.34 20.85 12.05
N MET A 86 -0.64 21.51 12.67
CA MET A 86 -1.11 21.14 14.01
C MET A 86 -1.77 19.76 14.02
N LEU A 87 -2.58 19.44 13.02
CA LEU A 87 -3.21 18.13 12.87
C LEU A 87 -2.15 17.02 12.68
N GLN A 88 -1.13 17.26 11.86
CA GLN A 88 0.01 16.35 11.65
C GLN A 88 0.84 16.13 12.93
N ARG A 89 0.82 17.07 13.87
CA ARG A 89 1.42 16.92 15.22
C ARG A 89 0.53 16.17 16.21
N GLY A 90 -0.67 15.75 15.80
CA GLY A 90 -1.60 14.97 16.62
C GLY A 90 -2.62 15.80 17.41
N ALA A 91 -2.81 17.08 17.09
CA ALA A 91 -3.87 17.88 17.71
C ALA A 91 -5.27 17.41 17.26
N PHE A 92 -6.27 17.52 18.13
CA PHE A 92 -7.65 17.17 17.77
C PHE A 92 -8.29 18.26 16.90
N VAL A 93 -9.25 17.87 16.04
CA VAL A 93 -9.94 18.80 15.12
C VAL A 93 -10.47 20.05 15.82
N ASP A 94 -11.16 19.89 16.95
CA ASP A 94 -11.73 21.03 17.67
C ASP A 94 -10.68 21.92 18.33
N GLU A 95 -9.51 21.37 18.68
CA GLU A 95 -8.37 22.13 19.18
C GLU A 95 -7.76 22.96 18.05
N VAL A 96 -7.53 22.35 16.89
CA VAL A 96 -7.00 23.02 15.70
C VAL A 96 -7.93 24.15 15.24
N VAL A 97 -9.23 23.86 15.11
CA VAL A 97 -10.23 24.87 14.71
C VAL A 97 -10.27 26.01 15.72
N ARG A 98 -10.18 25.73 17.02
CA ARG A 98 -10.16 26.79 18.05
C ARG A 98 -8.89 27.64 18.02
N ALA A 99 -7.75 27.02 17.75
CA ALA A 99 -6.45 27.69 17.77
C ALA A 99 -6.18 28.52 16.50
N VAL A 100 -6.72 28.10 15.36
CA VAL A 100 -6.37 28.67 14.04
C VAL A 100 -7.52 29.44 13.41
N ALA A 101 -8.77 29.00 13.58
CA ALA A 101 -9.89 29.72 12.98
C ALA A 101 -10.10 31.08 13.68
N PRO A 102 -10.66 32.07 12.96
CA PRO A 102 -11.06 33.34 13.58
C PRO A 102 -11.92 33.11 14.83
N SER A 103 -11.86 34.02 15.81
CA SER A 103 -12.69 33.92 17.02
C SER A 103 -14.18 34.01 16.69
N PRO A 104 -15.09 33.35 17.43
CA PRO A 104 -16.54 33.57 17.28
C PRO A 104 -16.96 35.02 17.48
N SER A 105 -16.16 35.79 18.23
CA SER A 105 -16.35 37.22 18.47
C SER A 105 -15.72 38.12 17.41
N ASP A 106 -15.10 37.56 16.36
CA ASP A 106 -14.55 38.33 15.26
C ASP A 106 -15.70 38.90 14.40
N ASN A 107 -15.78 40.23 14.31
CA ASN A 107 -16.80 40.94 13.56
C ASN A 107 -16.51 40.99 12.05
N SER A 108 -15.44 40.35 11.59
CA SER A 108 -15.17 40.19 10.16
C SER A 108 -16.35 39.46 9.49
N PRO A 109 -16.90 40.00 8.39
CA PRO A 109 -18.04 39.39 7.69
C PRO A 109 -17.73 37.99 7.16
N TYR A 110 -16.45 37.63 7.05
CA TYR A 110 -15.99 36.35 6.51
C TYR A 110 -15.58 35.33 7.59
N ALA A 111 -15.57 35.71 8.87
CA ALA A 111 -15.04 34.87 9.95
C ALA A 111 -15.77 33.52 10.07
N ALA A 112 -17.10 33.52 9.94
CA ALA A 112 -17.91 32.32 10.02
C ALA A 112 -17.63 31.36 8.84
N GLU A 113 -17.55 31.88 7.62
CA GLU A 113 -17.28 31.07 6.42
C GLU A 113 -15.85 30.52 6.43
N HIS A 114 -14.86 31.33 6.84
CA HIS A 114 -13.49 30.86 6.99
C HIS A 114 -13.38 29.75 8.03
N ARG A 115 -14.12 29.83 9.16
CA ARG A 115 -14.16 28.75 10.14
C ARG A 115 -14.73 27.46 9.54
N LYS A 116 -15.78 27.54 8.73
CA LYS A 116 -16.34 26.35 8.04
C LYS A 116 -15.32 25.73 7.09
N VAL A 117 -14.62 26.55 6.31
CA VAL A 117 -13.57 26.06 5.39
C VAL A 117 -12.44 25.37 6.16
N ILE A 118 -11.92 25.99 7.22
CA ILE A 118 -10.86 25.38 8.05
C ILE A 118 -11.35 24.06 8.64
N ARG A 119 -12.56 24.03 9.21
CA ARG A 119 -13.13 22.80 9.78
C ARG A 119 -13.27 21.70 8.72
N PHE A 120 -13.83 22.02 7.55
CA PHE A 120 -13.98 21.07 6.46
C PHE A 120 -12.62 20.49 6.01
N VAL A 121 -11.61 21.34 5.83
CA VAL A 121 -10.26 20.88 5.44
C VAL A 121 -9.65 19.98 6.53
N VAL A 122 -9.75 20.38 7.81
CA VAL A 122 -9.21 19.58 8.92
C VAL A 122 -9.94 18.24 9.06
N GLU A 123 -11.26 18.21 8.91
CA GLU A 123 -12.06 16.97 8.93
C GLU A 123 -11.73 16.08 7.73
N ALA A 124 -11.54 16.65 6.53
CA ALA A 124 -11.15 15.90 5.34
C ALA A 124 -9.76 15.26 5.51
N VAL A 125 -8.76 16.02 5.99
CA VAL A 125 -7.41 15.49 6.26
C VAL A 125 -7.45 14.43 7.36
N GLN A 126 -8.26 14.60 8.41
CA GLN A 126 -8.40 13.57 9.45
C GLN A 126 -9.06 12.29 8.90
N ALA A 127 -10.07 12.42 8.03
CA ALA A 127 -10.71 11.28 7.40
C ALA A 127 -9.73 10.51 6.50
N GLU A 128 -8.92 11.23 5.72
CA GLU A 128 -7.85 10.66 4.89
C GLU A 128 -6.81 9.90 5.74
N GLU A 129 -6.31 10.52 6.82
CA GLU A 129 -5.38 9.85 7.74
C GLU A 129 -6.03 8.62 8.40
N GLY A 130 -7.31 8.71 8.78
CA GLY A 130 -8.07 7.60 9.34
C GLY A 130 -8.23 6.42 8.37
N LEU A 131 -8.41 6.69 7.08
CA LEU A 131 -8.43 5.67 6.02
C LEU A 131 -7.06 5.02 5.89
N ARG A 132 -5.98 5.81 5.86
CA ARG A 132 -4.60 5.31 5.79
C ARG A 132 -4.26 4.40 6.97
N ASP A 133 -4.63 4.80 8.18
CA ASP A 133 -4.45 4.02 9.41
C ASP A 133 -5.24 2.70 9.37
N SER A 134 -6.48 2.76 8.90
CA SER A 134 -7.35 1.60 8.76
C SER A 134 -6.79 0.61 7.74
N ALA A 135 -6.27 1.10 6.62
CA ALA A 135 -5.59 0.28 5.61
C ALA A 135 -4.34 -0.40 6.20
N HIS A 136 -3.45 0.33 6.87
CA HIS A 136 -2.29 -0.27 7.55
C HIS A 136 -2.68 -1.40 8.52
N ARG A 137 -3.70 -1.19 9.35
CA ARG A 137 -4.20 -2.21 10.28
C ARG A 137 -4.77 -3.42 9.54
N ALA A 138 -5.46 -3.23 8.42
CA ALA A 138 -5.95 -4.32 7.60
C ALA A 138 -4.79 -5.19 7.05
N PHE A 139 -3.72 -4.59 6.54
CA PHE A 139 -2.52 -5.30 6.08
C PHE A 139 -1.90 -6.16 7.20
N VAL A 140 -1.69 -5.59 8.39
CA VAL A 140 -1.16 -6.35 9.55
C VAL A 140 -2.08 -7.50 9.94
N ASN A 141 -3.40 -7.29 9.94
CA ASN A 141 -4.36 -8.34 10.28
C ASN A 141 -4.38 -9.46 9.23
N ILE A 142 -4.30 -9.13 7.94
CA ILE A 142 -4.20 -10.11 6.85
C ILE A 142 -2.90 -10.90 7.00
N ALA A 143 -1.76 -10.23 7.20
CA ALA A 143 -0.48 -10.88 7.40
C ALA A 143 -0.52 -11.86 8.58
N ARG A 144 -1.07 -11.46 9.73
CA ARG A 144 -1.19 -12.33 10.91
C ARG A 144 -2.04 -13.57 10.64
N ARG A 145 -3.12 -13.44 9.86
CA ARG A 145 -3.97 -14.58 9.46
C ARG A 145 -3.22 -15.53 8.55
N VAL A 146 -2.48 -15.01 7.57
CA VAL A 146 -1.64 -15.85 6.68
C VAL A 146 -0.55 -16.54 7.48
N GLN A 147 0.13 -15.84 8.40
CA GLN A 147 1.13 -16.43 9.30
C GLN A 147 0.55 -17.57 10.15
N ALA A 148 -0.67 -17.42 10.69
CA ALA A 148 -1.32 -18.48 11.45
C ALA A 148 -1.57 -19.74 10.60
N ILE A 149 -2.03 -19.55 9.35
CA ILE A 149 -2.24 -20.65 8.39
C ILE A 149 -0.91 -21.33 8.05
N VAL A 150 0.13 -20.55 7.74
CA VAL A 150 1.47 -21.06 7.44
C VAL A 150 2.05 -21.86 8.61
N HIS A 151 1.86 -21.37 9.84
CA HIS A 151 2.34 -22.07 11.03
C HIS A 151 1.63 -23.41 11.23
N GLN A 152 0.32 -23.45 10.98
CA GLN A 152 -0.44 -24.69 11.01
C GLN A 152 0.06 -25.65 9.92
N GLN A 153 0.21 -25.18 8.67
CA GLN A 153 0.74 -25.99 7.57
C GLN A 153 2.12 -26.56 7.86
N ALA A 154 3.02 -25.76 8.43
CA ALA A 154 4.35 -26.23 8.83
C ALA A 154 4.29 -27.30 9.94
N THR A 155 3.29 -27.22 10.82
CA THR A 155 3.06 -28.26 11.85
C THR A 155 2.54 -29.54 11.23
N ASP A 156 1.56 -29.44 10.33
CA ASP A 156 0.98 -30.58 9.61
C ASP A 156 2.05 -31.30 8.75
N LEU A 157 2.92 -30.52 8.06
CA LEU A 157 4.03 -31.06 7.28
C LEU A 157 5.06 -31.80 8.13
N ARG A 158 5.38 -31.29 9.33
CA ARG A 158 6.26 -31.99 10.28
C ARG A 158 5.65 -33.29 10.77
N GLU A 159 4.35 -33.31 11.06
CA GLU A 159 3.66 -34.55 11.45
C GLU A 159 3.66 -35.58 10.31
N MET A 160 3.55 -35.12 9.06
CA MET A 160 3.69 -36.00 7.88
C MET A 160 5.12 -36.50 7.71
N GLU A 161 6.13 -35.65 7.94
CA GLU A 161 7.54 -36.03 7.92
C GLU A 161 7.84 -37.09 8.98
N ASP A 162 7.35 -36.91 10.21
CA ASP A 162 7.54 -37.87 11.29
C ASP A 162 6.91 -39.24 10.97
N ARG A 163 5.74 -39.25 10.30
CA ARG A 163 5.03 -40.50 9.93
C ARG A 163 5.57 -41.16 8.67
N HIS A 164 6.02 -40.40 7.68
CA HIS A 164 6.28 -40.88 6.33
C HIS A 164 7.68 -40.55 5.78
N GLY A 165 8.53 -39.84 6.52
CA GLY A 165 9.85 -39.38 6.08
C GLY A 165 10.88 -40.46 5.81
N ASN A 166 10.58 -41.72 6.19
CA ASN A 166 11.42 -42.87 5.85
C ASN A 166 11.34 -43.26 4.36
N THR A 167 10.34 -42.78 3.62
CA THR A 167 10.20 -43.01 2.18
C THR A 167 10.88 -41.87 1.41
N PRO A 168 11.94 -42.12 0.62
CA PRO A 168 12.72 -41.07 -0.04
C PRO A 168 11.87 -40.17 -0.96
N GLU A 169 10.91 -40.74 -1.68
CA GLU A 169 10.03 -39.99 -2.58
C GLU A 169 9.12 -39.04 -1.81
N VAL A 170 8.49 -39.52 -0.74
CA VAL A 170 7.61 -38.70 0.13
C VAL A 170 8.41 -37.62 0.83
N PHE A 171 9.61 -37.94 1.30
CA PHE A 171 10.48 -36.96 1.94
C PHE A 171 10.88 -35.83 0.97
N SER A 172 11.20 -36.17 -0.28
CA SER A 172 11.49 -35.17 -1.31
C SER A 172 10.31 -34.23 -1.57
N ASP A 173 9.10 -34.78 -1.66
CA ASP A 173 7.88 -33.99 -1.86
C ASP A 173 7.56 -33.11 -0.64
N LEU A 174 7.75 -33.63 0.57
CA LEU A 174 7.58 -32.87 1.82
C LEU A 174 8.56 -31.72 1.93
N LEU A 175 9.84 -31.92 1.58
CA LEU A 175 10.83 -30.83 1.54
C LEU A 175 10.44 -29.73 0.55
N HIS A 176 9.87 -30.11 -0.61
CA HIS A 176 9.37 -29.14 -1.58
C HIS A 176 8.19 -28.33 -1.03
N LEU A 177 7.25 -28.99 -0.33
CA LEU A 177 6.10 -28.33 0.31
C LEU A 177 6.49 -27.44 1.50
N ASP A 178 7.44 -27.87 2.33
CA ASP A 178 7.96 -27.07 3.44
C ASP A 178 8.61 -25.79 2.94
N HIS A 179 9.39 -25.87 1.86
CA HIS A 179 9.96 -24.68 1.22
C HIS A 179 8.88 -23.72 0.71
N GLY A 180 7.86 -24.24 0.02
CA GLY A 180 6.70 -23.44 -0.43
C GLY A 180 5.99 -22.76 0.74
N THR A 181 5.80 -23.47 1.84
CA THR A 181 5.16 -22.97 3.07
C THR A 181 6.00 -21.86 3.69
N ALA A 182 7.32 -22.02 3.77
CA ALA A 182 8.23 -20.98 4.26
C ALA A 182 8.17 -19.70 3.41
N LEU A 183 7.99 -19.82 2.09
CA LEU A 183 7.86 -18.67 1.19
C LEU A 183 6.53 -17.92 1.35
N ILE A 184 5.43 -18.64 1.61
CA ILE A 184 4.15 -18.01 1.96
C ILE A 184 4.31 -17.26 3.29
N GLY A 185 5.03 -17.84 4.26
CA GLY A 185 5.40 -17.16 5.50
C GLY A 185 6.15 -15.86 5.26
N ARG A 186 7.15 -15.88 4.38
CA ARG A 186 7.90 -14.68 3.95
C ARG A 186 6.99 -13.62 3.34
N LEU A 187 6.06 -14.00 2.46
CA LEU A 187 5.10 -13.06 1.87
C LEU A 187 4.26 -12.39 2.97
N ALA A 188 3.82 -13.16 3.96
CA ALA A 188 3.08 -12.61 5.10
C ALA A 188 3.92 -11.63 5.92
N ASP A 189 5.21 -11.94 6.15
CA ASP A 189 6.15 -11.02 6.80
C ASP A 189 6.32 -9.71 6.00
N SER A 190 6.44 -9.80 4.68
CA SER A 190 6.52 -8.64 3.78
C SER A 190 5.26 -7.76 3.86
N ILE A 191 4.07 -8.37 3.88
CA ILE A 191 2.79 -7.67 4.09
C ILE A 191 2.74 -7.03 5.48
N ALA A 192 3.22 -7.70 6.53
CA ALA A 192 3.27 -7.15 7.89
C ALA A 192 4.18 -5.92 7.98
N VAL A 193 5.35 -5.98 7.33
CA VAL A 193 6.28 -4.84 7.25
C VAL A 193 5.62 -3.66 6.54
N LEU A 194 4.91 -3.90 5.43
CA LEU A 194 4.13 -2.86 4.74
C LEU A 194 2.98 -2.30 5.59
N GLY A 195 2.43 -3.07 6.53
CA GLY A 195 1.48 -2.57 7.53
C GLY A 195 2.12 -1.85 8.72
N GLY A 196 3.46 -1.75 8.76
CA GLY A 196 4.21 -1.07 9.82
C GLY A 196 4.67 -1.95 10.98
N SER A 197 4.51 -3.26 10.87
CA SER A 197 5.07 -4.18 11.84
C SER A 197 6.59 -4.29 11.68
N ARG A 198 7.28 -4.63 12.77
CA ARG A 198 8.71 -4.97 12.72
C ARG A 198 8.88 -6.37 12.12
N PRO A 199 9.99 -6.66 11.41
CA PRO A 199 10.33 -8.01 10.97
C PRO A 199 10.34 -8.99 12.15
N GLY A 200 9.78 -10.18 11.94
CA GLY A 200 9.29 -11.03 13.03
C GLY A 200 10.34 -11.52 14.03
N ARG A 201 11.51 -11.99 13.56
CA ARG A 201 12.51 -12.61 14.44
C ARG A 201 13.48 -11.58 15.01
N GLN A 202 13.54 -11.49 16.33
CA GLN A 202 14.52 -10.66 17.03
C GLN A 202 15.76 -11.47 17.38
N TRP A 203 16.92 -10.97 16.97
CA TRP A 203 18.22 -11.55 17.31
C TRP A 203 18.88 -10.71 18.40
N LYS A 204 19.41 -11.36 19.44
CA LYS A 204 20.06 -10.66 20.56
C LYS A 204 21.55 -10.41 20.31
N ASN A 205 22.22 -11.39 19.73
CA ASN A 205 23.67 -11.35 19.51
C ASN A 205 23.98 -10.93 18.07
N PRO A 206 25.14 -10.29 17.84
CA PRO A 206 25.62 -10.04 16.49
C PRO A 206 25.82 -11.34 15.71
N ILE A 207 25.60 -11.29 14.39
CA ILE A 207 25.74 -12.42 13.48
C ILE A 207 26.67 -12.05 12.33
N PRO A 208 27.66 -12.90 11.98
CA PRO A 208 28.53 -12.65 10.82
C PRO A 208 27.73 -12.36 9.55
N LEU A 209 28.14 -11.34 8.80
CA LEU A 209 27.47 -10.89 7.58
C LEU A 209 27.29 -12.03 6.57
N TYR A 210 28.28 -12.92 6.45
CA TYR A 210 28.18 -14.11 5.61
C TYR A 210 26.96 -14.97 5.95
N ASN A 211 26.66 -15.17 7.25
CA ASN A 211 25.50 -15.96 7.69
C ASN A 211 24.19 -15.19 7.47
N VAL A 212 24.21 -13.86 7.62
CA VAL A 212 23.07 -12.98 7.31
C VAL A 212 22.71 -13.10 5.82
N LEU A 213 23.70 -12.99 4.92
CA LEU A 213 23.49 -13.12 3.47
C LEU A 213 23.03 -14.52 3.07
N ARG A 214 23.58 -15.58 3.69
CA ARG A 214 23.08 -16.95 3.50
C ARG A 214 21.63 -17.11 3.97
N GLY A 215 21.26 -16.46 5.07
CA GLY A 215 19.88 -16.40 5.54
C GLY A 215 18.94 -15.68 4.58
N ALA A 216 19.42 -14.63 3.90
CA ALA A 216 18.67 -13.95 2.84
C ALA A 216 18.48 -14.86 1.62
N MET A 217 19.55 -15.54 1.17
CA MET A 217 19.48 -16.49 0.05
C MET A 217 18.50 -17.63 0.34
N SER A 218 18.47 -18.19 1.55
CA SER A 218 17.55 -19.29 1.88
C SER A 218 16.07 -18.91 1.83
N ARG A 219 15.77 -17.60 1.76
CA ARG A 219 14.41 -17.09 1.70
C ARG A 219 13.89 -16.90 0.28
N ILE A 220 14.67 -17.18 -0.76
CA ILE A 220 14.22 -17.04 -2.16
C ILE A 220 14.07 -18.41 -2.83
N MET A 221 13.14 -18.51 -3.78
CA MET A 221 12.91 -19.74 -4.55
C MET A 221 14.16 -20.18 -5.31
N ASP A 222 14.74 -19.23 -6.05
CA ASP A 222 15.87 -19.48 -6.94
C ASP A 222 17.24 -19.33 -6.25
N TYR A 223 17.34 -19.70 -4.97
CA TYR A 223 18.57 -19.53 -4.18
C TYR A 223 19.81 -20.20 -4.80
N ARG A 224 19.60 -21.26 -5.60
CA ARG A 224 20.66 -21.99 -6.31
C ARG A 224 21.28 -21.19 -7.46
N ARG A 225 20.64 -20.11 -7.90
CA ARG A 225 21.12 -19.20 -8.96
C ARG A 225 21.93 -18.03 -8.41
N VAL A 226 22.01 -17.89 -7.09
CA VAL A 226 22.78 -16.82 -6.45
C VAL A 226 24.17 -17.31 -6.10
N ASP A 227 25.18 -16.65 -6.68
CA ASP A 227 26.59 -16.91 -6.39
C ASP A 227 27.08 -15.88 -5.36
N LEU A 228 27.36 -16.35 -4.15
CA LEU A 228 27.92 -15.53 -3.07
C LEU A 228 29.43 -15.45 -3.21
N HIS A 229 29.93 -14.24 -3.52
CA HIS A 229 31.35 -13.96 -3.74
C HIS A 229 32.04 -13.48 -2.45
N SER A 230 32.92 -12.48 -2.57
CA SER A 230 33.62 -11.91 -1.42
C SER A 230 32.64 -11.21 -0.49
N VAL A 231 32.74 -11.54 0.80
CA VAL A 231 31.93 -10.95 1.88
C VAL A 231 32.91 -10.41 2.92
N ALA A 232 32.76 -9.14 3.28
CA ALA A 232 33.52 -8.50 4.35
C ALA A 232 33.38 -9.27 5.67
N ASP A 233 34.49 -9.41 6.42
CA ASP A 233 34.51 -10.10 7.71
C ASP A 233 34.03 -9.20 8.85
N VAL A 234 32.74 -8.89 8.80
CA VAL A 234 32.03 -8.07 9.78
C VAL A 234 30.78 -8.81 10.26
N ALA A 235 30.21 -8.37 11.37
CA ALA A 235 28.95 -8.88 11.89
C ALA A 235 27.88 -7.79 11.89
N ILE A 236 26.61 -8.19 11.75
CA ILE A 236 25.45 -7.32 11.89
C ILE A 236 24.94 -7.42 13.32
N THR A 237 24.63 -6.29 13.94
CA THR A 237 24.08 -6.25 15.30
C THR A 237 22.72 -6.95 15.34
N GLY A 238 22.37 -7.56 16.48
CA GLY A 238 21.14 -8.33 16.62
C GLY A 238 19.86 -7.65 16.08
N PRO A 239 19.58 -6.37 16.42
CA PRO A 239 18.44 -5.63 15.87
C PRO A 239 18.45 -5.45 14.36
N GLY A 240 19.63 -5.41 13.72
CA GLY A 240 19.81 -5.23 12.28
C GLY A 240 19.75 -6.53 11.48
N VAL A 241 19.93 -7.70 12.10
CA VAL A 241 20.01 -8.99 11.40
C VAL A 241 18.78 -9.25 10.53
N GLU A 242 17.60 -9.29 11.14
CA GLU A 242 16.36 -9.65 10.43
C GLU A 242 15.98 -8.61 9.36
N PRO A 243 16.06 -7.29 9.63
CA PRO A 243 15.89 -6.27 8.59
C PRO A 243 16.83 -6.42 7.40
N VAL A 244 18.11 -6.71 7.62
CA VAL A 244 19.09 -6.91 6.53
C VAL A 244 18.77 -8.18 5.75
N ILE A 245 18.45 -9.28 6.44
CA ILE A 245 18.01 -10.53 5.78
C ILE A 245 16.80 -10.27 4.88
N HIS A 246 15.80 -9.55 5.39
CA HIS A 246 14.57 -9.28 4.68
C HIS A 246 14.81 -8.38 3.45
N ALA A 247 15.52 -7.26 3.63
CA ALA A 247 15.83 -6.35 2.53
C ALA A 247 16.67 -7.04 1.45
N ALA A 248 17.70 -7.80 1.82
CA ALA A 248 18.52 -8.54 0.87
C ALA A 248 17.72 -9.64 0.16
N ALA A 249 16.83 -10.35 0.87
CA ALA A 249 15.99 -11.38 0.26
C ALA A 249 15.04 -10.79 -0.79
N GLU A 250 14.39 -9.64 -0.52
CA GLU A 250 13.52 -8.97 -1.49
C GLU A 250 14.28 -8.49 -2.73
N LEU A 251 15.51 -7.98 -2.55
CA LEU A 251 16.34 -7.58 -3.69
C LEU A 251 16.83 -8.79 -4.50
N LEU A 252 17.22 -9.87 -3.84
CA LEU A 252 17.63 -11.12 -4.48
C LEU A 252 16.46 -11.77 -5.26
N ASP A 253 15.26 -11.80 -4.68
CA ASP A 253 14.05 -12.35 -5.30
C ASP A 253 13.70 -11.59 -6.59
N ASN A 254 13.82 -10.25 -6.54
CA ASN A 254 13.65 -9.41 -7.73
C ASN A 254 14.73 -9.72 -8.78
N ALA A 255 16.01 -9.74 -8.39
CA ALA A 255 17.11 -10.02 -9.30
C ALA A 255 16.94 -11.38 -10.00
N THR A 256 16.60 -12.44 -9.27
CA THR A 256 16.39 -13.77 -9.86
C THR A 256 15.14 -13.82 -10.74
N ARG A 257 14.06 -13.13 -10.37
CA ARG A 257 12.78 -13.15 -11.11
C ARG A 257 12.84 -12.39 -12.43
N TYR A 258 13.60 -11.29 -12.51
CA TYR A 258 13.75 -10.49 -13.73
C TYR A 258 14.92 -10.91 -14.63
N SER A 259 15.66 -11.94 -14.20
CA SER A 259 16.79 -12.49 -14.95
C SER A 259 16.43 -13.81 -15.63
N PRO A 260 16.89 -14.05 -16.88
CA PRO A 260 16.68 -15.33 -17.56
C PRO A 260 17.14 -16.52 -16.70
N PRO A 261 16.44 -17.68 -16.72
CA PRO A 261 16.70 -18.80 -15.81
C PRO A 261 18.13 -19.37 -15.91
N GLU A 262 18.79 -19.24 -17.07
CA GLU A 262 20.17 -19.70 -17.31
C GLU A 262 21.24 -18.77 -16.72
N THR A 263 20.86 -17.56 -16.31
CA THR A 263 21.81 -16.57 -15.77
C THR A 263 21.96 -16.70 -14.25
N ARG A 264 23.14 -16.32 -13.77
CA ARG A 264 23.50 -16.25 -12.36
C ARG A 264 23.30 -14.84 -11.83
N VAL A 265 22.92 -14.73 -10.56
CA VAL A 265 22.88 -13.47 -9.81
C VAL A 265 24.10 -13.44 -8.90
N HIS A 266 24.87 -12.36 -8.97
CA HIS A 266 26.11 -12.22 -8.22
C HIS A 266 25.88 -11.38 -6.96
N LEU A 267 26.21 -11.94 -5.80
CA LEU A 267 26.06 -11.29 -4.50
C LEU A 267 27.44 -11.04 -3.89
N THR A 268 27.77 -9.78 -3.65
CA THR A 268 29.03 -9.36 -3.03
C THR A 268 28.71 -8.44 -1.85
N ALA A 269 29.54 -8.43 -0.81
CA ALA A 269 29.41 -7.44 0.24
C ALA A 269 30.78 -6.91 0.69
N VAL A 270 30.92 -5.59 0.66
CA VAL A 270 32.17 -4.89 0.95
C VAL A 270 31.97 -3.90 2.08
N GLU A 271 32.97 -3.79 2.94
CA GLU A 271 33.01 -2.75 3.97
C GLU A 271 33.37 -1.41 3.33
N ILE A 272 32.63 -0.37 3.70
CA ILE A 272 32.80 1.00 3.22
C ILE A 272 32.81 1.97 4.41
N GLN A 273 33.20 3.22 4.19
CA GLN A 273 33.27 4.22 5.27
C GLN A 273 31.94 4.43 6.01
N SER A 274 30.80 4.23 5.34
CA SER A 274 29.47 4.39 5.93
C SER A 274 28.86 3.12 6.53
N GLY A 275 29.60 2.00 6.57
CA GLY A 275 29.12 0.70 7.02
C GLY A 275 29.43 -0.42 6.01
N VAL A 276 28.41 -1.11 5.51
CA VAL A 276 28.58 -2.22 4.55
C VAL A 276 27.74 -1.95 3.31
N ALA A 277 28.32 -2.13 2.13
CA ALA A 277 27.59 -2.17 0.85
C ALA A 277 27.38 -3.63 0.43
N ILE A 278 26.11 -4.02 0.31
CA ILE A 278 25.69 -5.30 -0.25
C ILE A 278 25.29 -5.04 -1.70
N GLU A 279 26.01 -5.63 -2.64
CA GLU A 279 25.79 -5.49 -4.08
C GLU A 279 25.17 -6.77 -4.63
N ILE A 280 24.01 -6.63 -5.27
CA ILE A 280 23.30 -7.69 -5.98
C ILE A 280 23.28 -7.31 -7.45
N GLU A 281 23.96 -8.08 -8.27
CA GLU A 281 24.12 -7.79 -9.69
C GLU A 281 23.51 -8.90 -10.53
N ASP A 282 22.63 -8.51 -11.45
CA ASP A 282 21.87 -9.41 -12.31
C ASP A 282 22.14 -9.17 -13.81
N ALA A 283 21.76 -10.15 -14.63
CA ALA A 283 21.89 -10.13 -16.09
C ALA A 283 20.50 -10.09 -16.75
N GLY A 284 19.52 -9.50 -16.05
CA GLY A 284 18.14 -9.42 -16.48
C GLY A 284 17.84 -8.25 -17.41
N VAL A 285 16.56 -7.93 -17.52
CA VAL A 285 16.11 -6.75 -18.27
C VAL A 285 16.42 -5.51 -17.45
N GLY A 286 17.27 -4.62 -17.98
CA GLY A 286 17.56 -3.33 -17.36
C GLY A 286 16.30 -2.47 -17.16
N LEU A 287 16.40 -1.46 -16.28
CA LEU A 287 15.31 -0.53 -16.02
C LEU A 287 15.14 0.46 -17.17
N THR A 288 13.91 0.58 -17.71
CA THR A 288 13.54 1.70 -18.58
C THR A 288 13.53 3.01 -17.79
N ASP A 289 13.63 4.16 -18.46
CA ASP A 289 13.65 5.47 -17.78
C ASP A 289 12.40 5.73 -16.94
N GLU A 290 11.24 5.28 -17.42
CA GLU A 290 9.98 5.38 -16.67
C GLU A 290 9.99 4.51 -15.42
N HIS A 291 10.42 3.25 -15.53
CA HIS A 291 10.55 2.35 -14.39
C HIS A 291 11.57 2.87 -13.38
N ARG A 292 12.70 3.41 -13.84
CA ARG A 292 13.70 4.02 -12.97
C ARG A 292 13.11 5.18 -12.18
N ARG A 293 12.43 6.13 -12.82
CA ARG A 293 11.77 7.26 -12.13
C ARG A 293 10.73 6.79 -11.11
N ARG A 294 9.97 5.75 -11.43
CA ARG A 294 9.00 5.17 -10.49
C ARG A 294 9.70 4.54 -9.29
N THR A 295 10.75 3.77 -9.51
CA THR A 295 11.52 3.15 -8.43
C THR A 295 12.23 4.19 -7.57
N ASP A 296 12.83 5.20 -8.18
CA ASP A 296 13.47 6.31 -7.45
C ASP A 296 12.45 7.03 -6.57
N ARG A 297 11.23 7.30 -7.08
CA ARG A 297 10.15 7.85 -6.24
C ARG A 297 9.82 6.95 -5.05
N VAL A 298 9.63 5.65 -5.26
CA VAL A 298 9.32 4.71 -4.16
C VAL A 298 10.43 4.69 -3.10
N LEU A 299 11.69 4.73 -3.54
CA LEU A 299 12.86 4.79 -2.65
C LEU A 299 12.98 6.16 -1.93
N GLU A 300 12.70 7.28 -2.59
CA GLU A 300 12.68 8.63 -2.02
C GLU A 300 11.50 8.85 -1.06
N MET A 301 10.35 8.23 -1.32
CA MET A 301 9.18 8.26 -0.44
C MET A 301 9.42 7.56 0.90
N ALA A 302 10.47 6.74 1.03
CA ALA A 302 10.93 6.21 2.32
C ALA A 302 11.11 7.35 3.34
N ASP A 303 11.66 8.50 2.92
CA ASP A 303 11.89 9.63 3.83
C ASP A 303 10.58 10.35 4.22
N ARG A 304 9.58 10.41 3.32
CA ARG A 304 8.32 11.16 3.53
C ARG A 304 7.17 10.34 4.12
N GLY A 305 7.33 9.02 4.22
CA GLY A 305 6.28 8.12 4.68
C GLY A 305 5.60 7.45 3.50
N PHE A 306 5.95 6.17 3.29
CA PHE A 306 5.34 5.31 2.30
C PHE A 306 3.81 5.27 2.45
N ASP A 307 3.07 5.60 1.40
CA ASP A 307 1.63 5.39 1.37
C ASP A 307 1.30 4.10 0.63
N LEU A 308 0.29 3.37 1.10
CA LEU A 308 -0.15 2.14 0.45
C LEU A 308 -0.68 2.43 -0.96
N ASP A 309 -1.17 3.64 -1.20
CA ASP A 309 -1.63 4.12 -2.50
C ASP A 309 -0.51 4.20 -3.55
N ASP A 310 0.76 4.28 -3.13
CA ASP A 310 1.92 4.29 -4.03
C ASP A 310 2.22 2.91 -4.66
N LEU A 311 1.60 1.84 -4.15
CA LEU A 311 1.76 0.48 -4.68
C LEU A 311 1.21 0.34 -6.10
N GLY A 312 0.25 1.19 -6.51
CA GLY A 312 -0.42 1.12 -7.81
C GLY A 312 -1.25 -0.15 -8.01
N GLU A 313 -1.80 -0.32 -9.22
CA GLU A 313 -2.71 -1.44 -9.54
C GLU A 313 -2.04 -2.83 -9.52
N THR A 314 -0.71 -2.90 -9.69
CA THR A 314 0.07 -4.14 -9.58
C THR A 314 1.16 -3.95 -8.50
N PRO A 315 0.87 -4.33 -7.23
CA PRO A 315 1.76 -4.07 -6.11
C PRO A 315 3.10 -4.79 -6.28
N ARG A 316 4.17 -4.04 -6.54
CA ARG A 316 5.55 -4.56 -6.47
C ARG A 316 6.02 -4.50 -5.02
N LEU A 317 5.53 -5.43 -4.22
CA LEU A 317 5.71 -5.46 -2.77
C LEU A 317 7.19 -5.37 -2.34
N GLY A 318 8.10 -6.03 -3.07
CA GLY A 318 9.50 -6.13 -2.65
C GLY A 318 10.23 -4.79 -2.51
N LEU A 319 10.14 -3.89 -3.50
CA LEU A 319 10.78 -2.57 -3.40
C LEU A 319 10.12 -1.68 -2.35
N ALA A 320 8.80 -1.79 -2.17
CA ALA A 320 8.08 -1.07 -1.13
C ALA A 320 8.52 -1.53 0.28
N VAL A 321 8.68 -2.84 0.49
CA VAL A 321 9.21 -3.42 1.74
C VAL A 321 10.62 -2.92 1.99
N VAL A 322 11.50 -2.98 0.98
CA VAL A 322 12.87 -2.48 1.06
C VAL A 322 12.91 -1.00 1.43
N SER A 323 12.03 -0.18 0.82
CA SER A 323 11.92 1.26 1.12
C SER A 323 11.51 1.50 2.58
N ARG A 324 10.54 0.72 3.08
CA ARG A 324 10.09 0.83 4.48
C ARG A 324 11.15 0.37 5.48
N LEU A 325 11.89 -0.70 5.17
CA LEU A 325 13.03 -1.14 5.97
C LEU A 325 14.15 -0.10 5.94
N ALA A 326 14.42 0.51 4.78
CA ALA A 326 15.40 1.57 4.65
C ALA A 326 15.09 2.76 5.56
N LYS A 327 13.83 3.21 5.59
CA LYS A 327 13.39 4.25 6.53
C LYS A 327 13.61 3.86 7.99
N ASN A 328 13.15 2.67 8.38
CA ASN A 328 13.11 2.27 9.79
C ASN A 328 14.49 1.95 10.37
N TYR A 329 15.44 1.53 9.53
CA TYR A 329 16.76 1.05 9.94
C TYR A 329 17.92 1.86 9.34
N GLY A 330 17.63 2.97 8.66
CA GLY A 330 18.65 3.87 8.09
C GLY A 330 19.41 3.28 6.89
N PHE A 331 18.84 2.29 6.19
CA PHE A 331 19.48 1.76 4.99
C PHE A 331 19.42 2.78 3.85
N ARG A 332 20.37 2.70 2.93
CA ARG A 332 20.29 3.42 1.65
C ARG A 332 20.28 2.42 0.52
N VAL A 333 19.37 2.60 -0.43
CA VAL A 333 19.22 1.68 -1.56
C VAL A 333 19.36 2.46 -2.85
N SER A 334 20.15 1.95 -3.77
CA SER A 334 20.27 2.54 -5.11
C SER A 334 20.29 1.45 -6.17
N LEU A 335 19.63 1.72 -7.29
CA LEU A 335 19.65 0.86 -8.46
C LEU A 335 20.51 1.52 -9.54
N ARG A 336 21.39 0.72 -10.15
CA ARG A 336 22.33 1.13 -11.21
C ARG A 336 22.27 0.12 -12.35
N PRO A 337 22.69 0.49 -13.58
CA PRO A 337 22.93 -0.50 -14.62
C PRO A 337 23.99 -1.51 -14.18
N SER A 338 23.74 -2.79 -14.45
CA SER A 338 24.70 -3.88 -14.23
C SER A 338 25.69 -3.97 -15.40
N ALA A 339 26.91 -4.43 -15.13
CA ALA A 339 27.89 -4.75 -16.16
C ALA A 339 27.43 -5.93 -17.06
N TYR A 340 26.50 -6.75 -16.57
CA TYR A 340 25.92 -7.88 -17.28
C TYR A 340 24.65 -7.52 -18.08
N GLY A 341 24.33 -6.23 -18.19
CA GLY A 341 23.20 -5.71 -18.98
C GLY A 341 21.87 -5.60 -18.20
N GLY A 342 21.81 -6.14 -16.98
CA GLY A 342 20.66 -6.05 -16.10
C GLY A 342 20.73 -4.89 -15.09
N VAL A 343 20.37 -5.17 -13.85
CA VAL A 343 20.36 -4.19 -12.75
C VAL A 343 21.38 -4.58 -11.67
N ARG A 344 22.06 -3.57 -11.12
CA ARG A 344 22.85 -3.66 -9.90
C ARG A 344 22.10 -2.93 -8.78
N ALA A 345 21.61 -3.69 -7.81
CA ALA A 345 21.04 -3.15 -6.58
C ALA A 345 22.13 -3.04 -5.51
N VAL A 346 22.29 -1.86 -4.94
CA VAL A 346 23.25 -1.60 -3.85
C VAL A 346 22.46 -1.23 -2.61
N LEU A 347 22.54 -2.08 -1.58
CA LEU A 347 21.98 -1.87 -0.26
C LEU A 347 23.11 -1.49 0.71
N ILE A 348 23.08 -0.27 1.22
CA ILE A 348 24.03 0.22 2.22
C ILE A 348 23.40 0.05 3.60
N VAL A 349 24.05 -0.77 4.42
CA VAL A 349 23.75 -0.95 5.84
C VAL A 349 24.62 0.04 6.63
N PRO A 350 24.03 0.91 7.47
CA PRO A 350 24.77 1.92 8.21
C PRO A 350 25.68 1.29 9.29
N GLY A 351 26.78 1.98 9.60
CA GLY A 351 27.81 1.48 10.51
C GLY A 351 27.35 1.23 11.95
N ASP A 352 26.26 1.84 12.41
CA ASP A 352 25.65 1.58 13.72
C ASP A 352 25.00 0.19 13.83
N LEU A 353 24.68 -0.42 12.69
CA LEU A 353 24.19 -1.80 12.60
C LEU A 353 25.30 -2.81 12.30
N VAL A 354 26.55 -2.36 12.16
CA VAL A 354 27.72 -3.18 11.85
C VAL A 354 28.66 -3.21 13.06
N THR A 355 29.25 -4.37 13.33
CA THR A 355 30.24 -4.55 14.40
C THR A 355 31.33 -5.50 13.96
N ALA A 356 32.45 -5.50 14.69
CA ALA A 356 33.54 -6.43 14.43
C ALA A 356 33.05 -7.88 14.56
N SER A 357 33.46 -8.71 13.61
CA SER A 357 33.17 -10.14 13.63
C SER A 357 33.98 -10.80 14.76
N ALA A 358 33.31 -11.26 15.82
CA ALA A 358 33.98 -12.00 16.90
C ALA A 358 34.40 -13.43 16.48
N THR A 359 34.01 -13.88 15.28
CA THR A 359 34.27 -15.22 14.78
C THR A 359 34.28 -15.18 13.25
N PRO A 360 35.39 -15.54 12.57
CA PRO A 360 35.43 -15.56 11.11
C PRO A 360 34.34 -16.48 10.55
N GLY A 361 33.24 -15.89 10.08
CA GLY A 361 32.05 -16.65 9.64
C GLY A 361 32.34 -17.57 8.44
N GLY A 362 33.37 -17.24 7.66
CA GLY A 362 33.81 -18.03 6.52
C GLY A 362 34.46 -19.37 6.87
N GLU A 363 35.09 -19.52 8.05
CA GLU A 363 35.78 -20.78 8.41
C GLU A 363 34.84 -21.80 9.04
N ILE A 364 33.92 -21.36 9.90
CA ILE A 364 32.95 -22.27 10.55
C ILE A 364 31.91 -22.77 9.54
N ALA A 365 31.49 -21.92 8.58
CA ALA A 365 30.56 -22.34 7.53
C ALA A 365 31.22 -23.19 6.43
N ARG A 366 32.49 -22.96 6.09
CA ARG A 366 33.25 -23.87 5.20
C ARG A 366 33.45 -25.24 5.84
N ALA A 367 33.68 -25.29 7.15
CA ALA A 367 33.76 -26.54 7.92
C ALA A 367 32.41 -27.28 8.06
N ALA A 368 31.28 -26.56 7.96
CA ALA A 368 29.93 -27.14 7.98
C ALA A 368 29.43 -27.63 6.60
N THR A 369 30.30 -27.68 5.58
CA THR A 369 30.03 -28.51 4.40
C THR A 369 30.17 -29.95 4.83
N LEU A 370 29.07 -30.58 5.28
CA LEU A 370 29.03 -32.03 5.43
C LEU A 370 29.60 -32.64 4.14
N PRO A 371 30.61 -33.52 4.21
CA PRO A 371 31.04 -34.28 3.05
C PRO A 371 29.79 -34.96 2.47
N PRO A 372 29.62 -35.03 1.13
CA PRO A 372 28.59 -35.91 0.58
C PRO A 372 28.74 -37.27 1.25
N PRO A 373 27.66 -37.92 1.70
CA PRO A 373 27.76 -39.16 2.43
C PRO A 373 28.58 -40.13 1.58
N LYS A 374 29.81 -40.43 2.04
CA LYS A 374 30.63 -41.45 1.41
C LYS A 374 29.82 -42.72 1.50
N VAL A 375 29.30 -43.19 0.36
CA VAL A 375 28.72 -44.52 0.24
C VAL A 375 29.80 -45.49 0.71
N ARG A 376 29.69 -45.95 1.95
CA ARG A 376 30.52 -47.03 2.46
C ARG A 376 30.15 -48.25 1.62
N LYS A 377 30.96 -48.55 0.60
CA LYS A 377 30.95 -49.88 -0.01
C LYS A 377 31.20 -50.87 1.13
N LYS A 378 30.16 -51.60 1.53
CA LYS A 378 30.33 -52.79 2.38
C LYS A 378 31.36 -53.70 1.68
N PRO A 379 32.34 -54.29 2.40
CA PRO A 379 33.19 -55.32 1.83
C PRO A 379 32.28 -56.43 1.26
N GLY A 380 32.47 -56.75 -0.02
CA GLY A 380 31.70 -57.77 -0.70
C GLY A 380 31.86 -59.10 0.02
N ARG A 381 30.74 -59.68 0.47
CA ARG A 381 30.67 -61.09 0.82
C ARG A 381 30.66 -61.88 -0.51
N PRO A 382 31.46 -62.93 -0.68
CA PRO A 382 31.43 -63.73 -1.90
C PRO A 382 30.02 -64.32 -2.10
N LEU A 383 29.47 -64.17 -3.31
CA LEU A 383 28.24 -64.86 -3.73
C LEU A 383 28.50 -66.37 -3.77
N PRO A 384 27.54 -67.23 -3.37
CA PRO A 384 27.58 -68.65 -3.68
C PRO A 384 27.26 -68.91 -5.16
N ASP A 385 27.86 -69.95 -5.74
CA ASP A 385 27.66 -70.38 -7.12
C ASP A 385 26.20 -70.73 -7.44
N PRO A 386 25.75 -70.55 -8.70
CA PRO A 386 24.39 -70.89 -9.12
C PRO A 386 24.20 -72.41 -9.27
N PRO A 387 23.03 -72.96 -8.89
CA PRO A 387 22.67 -74.36 -9.15
C PRO A 387 22.35 -74.62 -10.63
N PRO A 388 22.48 -75.88 -11.10
CA PRO A 388 22.42 -76.22 -12.52
C PRO A 388 21.00 -76.17 -13.10
N ALA A 389 20.96 -75.93 -14.42
CA ALA A 389 19.76 -75.81 -15.23
C ALA A 389 18.92 -77.09 -15.26
N MET A 390 17.59 -76.93 -15.10
CA MET A 390 16.61 -77.88 -15.60
C MET A 390 15.63 -77.19 -16.56
N GLU A 391 15.52 -77.85 -17.70
CA GLU A 391 14.66 -77.77 -18.87
C GLU A 391 13.33 -76.98 -18.76
N THR A 392 13.14 -76.11 -19.75
CA THR A 392 11.87 -75.52 -20.17
C THR A 392 10.92 -76.56 -20.76
N PRO A 393 9.60 -76.44 -20.54
CA PRO A 393 8.61 -76.82 -21.54
C PRO A 393 7.88 -75.60 -22.11
N ALA A 394 7.52 -75.77 -23.37
CA ALA A 394 7.12 -74.75 -24.33
C ALA A 394 5.67 -74.24 -24.17
N VAL A 395 5.52 -72.97 -24.56
CA VAL A 395 4.43 -72.33 -25.34
C VAL A 395 3.12 -73.14 -25.51
N GLY A 396 2.03 -72.57 -24.99
CA GLY A 396 0.65 -72.93 -25.31
C GLY A 396 -0.19 -71.71 -25.72
N THR A 397 -0.21 -71.47 -27.03
CA THR A 397 -1.32 -70.98 -27.88
C THR A 397 -2.17 -69.75 -27.47
N HIS A 398 -1.93 -68.66 -28.19
CA HIS A 398 -2.92 -67.63 -28.49
C HIS A 398 -3.96 -68.15 -29.50
N THR A 399 -5.24 -67.82 -29.31
CA THR A 399 -6.25 -67.87 -30.37
C THR A 399 -6.44 -66.49 -30.99
N ALA A 400 -6.88 -66.45 -32.25
CA ALA A 400 -6.72 -65.33 -33.19
C ALA A 400 -7.42 -63.99 -32.85
N ASN A 401 -8.09 -63.83 -31.70
CA ASN A 401 -8.80 -62.60 -31.32
C ASN A 401 -8.41 -62.01 -29.94
N GLY A 402 -7.13 -62.13 -29.53
CA GLY A 402 -6.45 -61.11 -28.72
C GLY A 402 -7.08 -60.54 -27.43
N LEU A 403 -7.77 -61.34 -26.59
CA LEU A 403 -8.30 -60.89 -25.29
C LEU A 403 -8.05 -61.92 -24.17
N PRO A 404 -7.45 -61.53 -23.02
CA PRO A 404 -7.25 -62.44 -21.89
C PRO A 404 -8.52 -62.62 -21.02
N GLN A 405 -8.85 -63.89 -20.69
CA GLN A 405 -9.97 -64.28 -19.82
C GLN A 405 -9.68 -64.01 -18.32
N ARG A 406 -10.65 -63.38 -17.65
CA ARG A 406 -10.70 -63.10 -16.21
C ARG A 406 -11.24 -64.32 -15.43
N ARG A 407 -10.53 -64.82 -14.42
CA ARG A 407 -11.10 -65.69 -13.37
C ARG A 407 -11.23 -64.93 -12.05
N ARG A 408 -12.46 -64.79 -11.55
CA ARG A 408 -12.76 -64.32 -10.19
C ARG A 408 -12.79 -65.51 -9.23
N ARG A 409 -12.35 -65.31 -7.99
CA ARG A 409 -12.79 -66.09 -6.83
C ARG A 409 -12.99 -65.14 -5.65
N ALA A 410 -14.15 -65.27 -5.00
CA ALA A 410 -14.56 -64.51 -3.83
C ALA A 410 -14.92 -65.47 -2.69
N LEU A 411 -14.90 -64.89 -1.48
CA LEU A 411 -15.58 -65.25 -0.23
C LEU A 411 -14.91 -66.21 0.77
N GLY A 412 -14.79 -65.70 1.99
CA GLY A 412 -14.57 -66.43 3.25
C GLY A 412 -14.62 -65.45 4.44
N MET A 413 -15.74 -65.46 5.17
CA MET A 413 -16.10 -64.61 6.32
C MET A 413 -15.97 -65.42 7.63
N ALA A 414 -15.52 -64.82 8.74
CA ALA A 414 -15.85 -65.28 10.10
C ALA A 414 -15.54 -64.23 11.20
N ALA A 415 -16.52 -64.05 12.09
CA ALA A 415 -16.58 -63.26 13.33
C ALA A 415 -15.72 -63.90 14.48
N ARG A 416 -15.56 -63.38 15.72
CA ARG A 416 -16.58 -62.89 16.69
C ARG A 416 -15.96 -62.48 18.06
N ALA A 417 -16.79 -61.80 18.90
CA ALA A 417 -16.89 -61.82 20.38
C ALA A 417 -16.08 -60.77 21.20
N ALA A 418 -16.54 -60.18 22.32
CA ALA A 418 -17.82 -60.07 23.04
C ALA A 418 -17.68 -58.96 24.14
N ALA A 419 -18.66 -58.04 24.31
CA ALA A 419 -19.68 -57.93 25.40
C ALA A 419 -19.18 -57.58 26.82
N VAL A 420 -19.72 -56.51 27.44
CA VAL A 420 -20.39 -56.44 28.79
C VAL A 420 -21.06 -55.06 28.98
N ALA A 421 -22.33 -55.05 29.42
CA ALA A 421 -23.06 -53.96 30.08
C ALA A 421 -23.75 -54.53 31.35
N PRO A 422 -24.09 -53.73 32.39
CA PRO A 422 -25.50 -53.31 32.54
C PRO A 422 -25.78 -51.93 33.23
N THR A 423 -26.96 -51.35 32.88
CA THR A 423 -28.05 -50.65 33.64
C THR A 423 -27.76 -49.87 34.95
N ALA A 424 -28.36 -48.72 35.34
CA ALA A 424 -29.69 -48.12 35.12
C ALA A 424 -29.79 -46.64 35.60
N ALA A 425 -30.76 -45.88 35.03
CA ALA A 425 -31.60 -44.78 35.58
C ALA A 425 -30.93 -43.49 36.15
N GLU A 426 -31.41 -42.25 36.00
CA GLU A 426 -32.55 -41.56 35.34
C GLU A 426 -32.32 -40.05 35.60
N THR A 427 -32.64 -39.16 34.63
CA THR A 427 -33.22 -37.78 34.76
C THR A 427 -32.94 -36.99 33.47
N ALA A 428 -33.99 -36.64 32.72
CA ALA A 428 -33.97 -35.77 31.52
C ALA A 428 -33.93 -34.26 31.92
N PRO A 429 -33.61 -33.26 31.05
CA PRO A 429 -34.38 -32.98 29.84
C PRO A 429 -33.65 -32.32 28.62
N ARG A 430 -34.44 -32.18 27.53
CA ARG A 430 -34.37 -31.23 26.39
C ARG A 430 -33.52 -31.61 25.16
N THR A 431 -34.26 -31.89 24.10
CA THR A 431 -33.86 -32.17 22.71
C THR A 431 -33.47 -30.89 21.97
N GLU A 432 -32.22 -30.82 21.50
CA GLU A 432 -31.78 -29.96 20.39
C GLU A 432 -31.61 -30.86 19.14
N PRO A 433 -31.87 -30.38 17.93
CA PRO A 433 -31.67 -31.18 16.72
C PRO A 433 -30.18 -31.44 16.47
N GLU A 434 -29.84 -32.71 16.40
CA GLU A 434 -28.52 -33.26 16.08
C GLU A 434 -28.11 -32.84 14.65
N SER A 435 -27.13 -31.95 14.54
CA SER A 435 -26.49 -31.60 13.27
C SER A 435 -25.60 -32.77 12.82
N GLU A 436 -25.89 -33.34 11.65
CA GLU A 436 -25.06 -34.35 10.99
C GLU A 436 -23.59 -33.90 10.87
N PRO A 437 -22.61 -34.82 11.00
CA PRO A 437 -21.19 -34.48 10.87
C PRO A 437 -20.90 -34.04 9.45
N THR A 438 -20.63 -32.74 9.27
CA THR A 438 -20.29 -32.16 7.97
C THR A 438 -18.94 -32.70 7.52
N GLN A 439 -18.94 -33.46 6.42
CA GLN A 439 -17.71 -33.98 5.82
C GLN A 439 -16.86 -32.81 5.27
N PRO A 440 -15.55 -32.75 5.57
CA PRO A 440 -14.68 -31.66 5.11
C PRO A 440 -14.49 -31.72 3.59
N GLY A 441 -14.88 -30.66 2.89
CA GLY A 441 -14.67 -30.50 1.44
C GLY A 441 -15.78 -29.74 0.69
N LEU A 442 -16.98 -29.65 1.25
CA LEU A 442 -18.13 -28.98 0.61
C LEU A 442 -17.96 -27.47 0.45
N TRP A 443 -17.23 -26.80 1.34
CA TRP A 443 -16.98 -25.36 1.23
C TRP A 443 -16.08 -25.02 0.03
N LEU A 444 -15.13 -25.89 -0.31
CA LEU A 444 -14.24 -25.69 -1.46
C LEU A 444 -14.99 -25.89 -2.79
N ALA A 445 -15.95 -26.82 -2.83
CA ALA A 445 -16.84 -27.02 -3.97
C ALA A 445 -17.82 -25.84 -4.15
N ALA A 446 -18.43 -25.35 -3.07
CA ALA A 446 -19.33 -24.20 -3.13
C ALA A 446 -18.60 -22.90 -3.55
N PHE A 447 -17.37 -22.70 -3.06
CA PHE A 447 -16.53 -21.55 -3.42
C PHE A 447 -16.07 -21.59 -4.89
N THR A 448 -15.66 -22.76 -5.38
CA THR A 448 -15.23 -22.92 -6.78
C THR A 448 -16.38 -22.85 -7.78
N SER A 449 -17.59 -23.26 -7.40
CA SER A 449 -18.80 -23.09 -8.22
C SER A 449 -19.25 -21.63 -8.29
N ALA A 450 -19.17 -20.88 -7.18
CA ALA A 450 -19.48 -19.45 -7.16
C ALA A 450 -18.51 -18.62 -8.03
N LEU A 451 -17.23 -18.99 -8.08
CA LEU A 451 -16.23 -18.38 -8.96
C LEU A 451 -16.42 -18.72 -10.45
N LYS A 452 -17.11 -19.82 -10.77
CA LYS A 452 -17.39 -20.25 -12.15
C LYS A 452 -18.77 -19.81 -12.66
N GLY A 453 -19.58 -19.14 -11.83
CA GLY A 453 -20.84 -18.53 -12.23
C GLY A 453 -22.05 -19.48 -12.32
N ASP A 454 -21.97 -20.70 -11.80
CA ASP A 454 -23.12 -21.61 -11.72
C ASP A 454 -23.82 -21.47 -10.36
N ALA A 455 -25.01 -20.89 -10.36
CA ALA A 455 -25.88 -20.85 -9.19
C ALA A 455 -26.66 -22.17 -9.06
N PRO A 456 -26.78 -22.77 -7.86
CA PRO A 456 -27.62 -23.94 -7.68
C PRO A 456 -29.10 -23.54 -7.66
N ALA A 457 -29.90 -24.16 -8.53
CA ALA A 457 -31.35 -24.08 -8.49
C ALA A 457 -31.87 -24.83 -7.26
N GLY A 458 -32.32 -24.07 -6.25
CA GLY A 458 -32.96 -24.58 -5.05
C GLY A 458 -34.36 -24.00 -4.88
N ASP A 459 -35.35 -24.81 -5.26
CA ASP A 459 -36.68 -24.97 -4.65
C ASP A 459 -37.47 -23.71 -4.22
N ARG A 460 -38.38 -23.24 -5.10
CA ARG A 460 -39.46 -22.33 -4.71
C ARG A 460 -40.67 -23.14 -4.27
N GLY A 461 -40.79 -23.35 -2.96
CA GLY A 461 -42.05 -23.68 -2.31
C GLY A 461 -43.08 -22.55 -2.48
N GLN A 462 -44.28 -22.96 -2.88
CA GLN A 462 -45.50 -22.16 -3.04
C GLN A 462 -45.85 -21.36 -1.77
N THR A 463 -46.34 -20.13 -1.93
CA THR A 463 -47.46 -19.52 -1.14
C THR A 463 -47.75 -18.08 -1.61
N SER A 464 -48.96 -17.62 -1.31
CA SER A 464 -49.65 -16.34 -1.60
C SER A 464 -50.36 -16.29 -2.96
N ASP A 465 -51.66 -16.61 -3.01
CA ASP A 465 -52.85 -15.84 -2.56
C ASP A 465 -53.03 -14.52 -3.32
N ASP A 466 -54.04 -14.56 -4.19
CA ASP A 466 -54.57 -13.52 -5.05
C ASP A 466 -55.79 -12.87 -4.36
N PRO A 467 -55.87 -11.53 -4.22
CA PRO A 467 -57.07 -10.89 -3.70
C PRO A 467 -58.02 -10.54 -4.84
N SER A 468 -59.21 -11.15 -4.77
CA SER A 468 -60.40 -10.80 -5.52
C SER A 468 -60.97 -9.42 -5.15
N ASP A 469 -61.58 -8.80 -6.15
CA ASP A 469 -62.48 -7.64 -6.16
C ASP A 469 -63.38 -7.46 -4.91
N GLU A 470 -63.60 -6.20 -4.48
CA GLU A 470 -64.89 -5.49 -4.66
C GLU A 470 -64.96 -4.13 -3.92
N LYS A 471 -65.53 -3.16 -4.64
CA LYS A 471 -66.41 -2.04 -4.24
C LYS A 471 -66.59 -1.71 -2.75
N GLU A 472 -66.38 -0.44 -2.39
CA GLU A 472 -67.43 0.59 -2.20
C GLU A 472 -66.82 1.99 -2.11
#